data_AF-A0A957BU13-F1
#
_entry.id   AF-A0A957BU13-F1
#
_cell.length_a   1.000
_cell.length_b   1.000
_cell.length_c   1.000
_cell.angle_alpha   90.00
_cell.angle_beta   90.00
_cell.angle_gamma   90.00
#
_symmetry.space_group_name_H-M   'P 1'
#
loop_
_entity.id
_entity.type
_entity.pdbx_description
1 polymer ?
#
loop_
_entity_poly.entity_id
_entity_poly.type
_entity_poly.pdbx_seq_one_letter_code
_entity_poly.pdbx_strand_id
1 'polypeptide(L)'
;MIGAALWLHPDNKQDYLVQAGIAMLVGLIALAIAMRGVALVAWRTHAVSSVRRPRWWMIGLGAILLAVLAENNALRFAPPEFDFMSTHVQFALLAGGIALILIGLRDAPRGDRITGTEWLLIIGLFLVALVPRVVALDTLVRSLVDELPWVDGIRNFWWRPDVELLRPMSTVFPFTSIFPYWEAGAVEIFGHGFFGLRIVSSVLGALTVVALYALARHLFDRTTALVAAILLAFFPPHIHFSRLALLNMADPLPGTLAFAWAVRGLRYNRRLDWALAGVALGATHYFFEAGRLLYTPLMIIWLGWLLLTWRDAEGRNSLRSCWRGVGVMILTALLVALPVYYVFNAQGEALAGRLNQSAQSGEFIANVLSGNQPIDDLVRQALTPLLMFVNRPESVAYYGGDQPLILTGIVPLFLLGV
;
A
#
# COMPACT_ATOMS: atom_id res chain seq x y z
N MET A 1 -1.33 17.00 -8.13
CA MET A 1 -2.59 17.07 -8.91
C MET A 1 -3.10 18.52 -9.03
N ILE A 2 -2.25 19.46 -9.48
CA ILE A 2 -2.67 20.81 -9.86
C ILE A 2 -2.30 20.93 -11.34
N GLY A 3 -3.30 20.81 -12.20
CA GLY A 3 -3.14 20.74 -13.66
C GLY A 3 -4.46 20.54 -14.40
N ALA A 4 -5.49 20.06 -13.71
CA ALA A 4 -6.81 19.79 -14.29
C ALA A 4 -7.64 21.03 -14.67
N ALA A 5 -7.13 22.26 -14.49
CA ALA A 5 -7.92 23.48 -14.69
C ALA A 5 -7.80 24.11 -16.09
N LEU A 6 -6.77 23.78 -16.89
CA LEU A 6 -6.40 24.60 -18.05
C LEU A 6 -6.89 24.10 -19.42
N TRP A 7 -7.49 22.90 -19.53
CA TRP A 7 -7.94 22.33 -20.81
C TRP A 7 -9.37 21.78 -20.79
N LEU A 8 -10.28 22.56 -20.21
CA LEU A 8 -11.71 22.24 -20.10
C LEU A 8 -12.47 22.49 -21.42
N HIS A 9 -12.37 21.59 -22.41
CA HIS A 9 -13.19 21.66 -23.65
C HIS A 9 -14.71 21.74 -23.31
N PRO A 10 -15.42 22.84 -23.61
CA PRO A 10 -16.76 23.11 -23.05
C PRO A 10 -17.91 22.22 -23.54
N ASP A 11 -17.82 21.67 -24.75
CA ASP A 11 -19.04 21.45 -25.52
C ASP A 11 -19.81 20.15 -25.23
N ASN A 12 -19.28 19.22 -24.44
CA ASN A 12 -19.97 17.93 -24.14
C ASN A 12 -19.96 17.54 -22.64
N LYS A 13 -19.71 18.48 -21.72
CA LYS A 13 -19.43 18.18 -20.30
C LYS A 13 -20.56 17.48 -19.54
N GLN A 14 -21.83 17.79 -19.83
CA GLN A 14 -22.96 17.28 -19.05
C GLN A 14 -23.32 15.83 -19.42
N ASP A 15 -23.32 15.49 -20.71
CA ASP A 15 -23.76 14.16 -21.16
C ASP A 15 -22.82 13.04 -20.71
N TYR A 16 -21.51 13.27 -20.78
CA TYR A 16 -20.54 12.30 -20.25
C TYR A 16 -20.74 12.10 -18.75
N LEU A 17 -20.86 13.18 -17.96
CA LEU A 17 -21.04 13.13 -16.50
C LEU A 17 -22.26 12.31 -16.10
N VAL A 18 -23.37 12.50 -16.81
CA VAL A 18 -24.60 11.74 -16.58
C VAL A 18 -24.41 10.26 -16.91
N GLN A 19 -23.81 9.92 -18.07
CA GLN A 19 -23.58 8.53 -18.47
C GLN A 19 -22.65 7.78 -17.51
N ALA A 20 -21.54 8.39 -17.10
CA ALA A 20 -20.61 7.77 -16.15
C ALA A 20 -21.21 7.64 -14.75
N GLY A 21 -21.99 8.63 -14.30
CA GLY A 21 -22.73 8.56 -13.04
C GLY A 21 -23.75 7.42 -13.03
N ILE A 22 -24.49 7.24 -14.13
CA ILE A 22 -25.42 6.13 -14.32
C ILE A 22 -24.67 4.79 -14.32
N ALA A 23 -23.56 4.67 -15.05
CA ALA A 23 -22.74 3.45 -15.07
C ALA A 23 -22.19 3.09 -13.69
N MET A 24 -21.75 4.08 -12.90
CA MET A 24 -21.35 3.88 -11.50
C MET A 24 -22.50 3.39 -10.63
N LEU A 25 -23.67 4.01 -10.72
CA LEU A 25 -24.86 3.60 -9.96
C LEU A 25 -25.29 2.17 -10.31
N VAL A 26 -25.32 1.82 -11.59
CA VAL A 26 -25.63 0.46 -12.06
C VAL A 26 -24.61 -0.53 -11.49
N GLY A 27 -23.31 -0.21 -11.57
CA GLY A 27 -22.26 -1.05 -10.98
C GLY A 27 -22.39 -1.23 -9.47
N LEU A 28 -22.70 -0.17 -8.72
CA LEU A 28 -22.91 -0.23 -7.26
C LEU A 28 -24.15 -1.05 -6.89
N ILE A 29 -25.26 -0.87 -7.61
CA ILE A 29 -26.48 -1.65 -7.39
C ILE A 29 -26.22 -3.12 -7.71
N ALA A 30 -25.54 -3.40 -8.82
CA ALA A 30 -25.21 -4.74 -9.23
C ALA A 30 -24.24 -5.41 -8.24
N LEU A 31 -23.24 -4.68 -7.71
CA LEU A 31 -22.37 -5.15 -6.62
C LEU A 31 -23.18 -5.46 -5.36
N ALA A 32 -24.09 -4.56 -4.97
CA ALA A 32 -24.94 -4.79 -3.80
C ALA A 32 -25.82 -6.04 -3.97
N ILE A 33 -26.34 -6.28 -5.18
CA ILE A 33 -27.10 -7.50 -5.53
C ILE A 33 -26.17 -8.72 -5.52
N ALA A 34 -24.98 -8.65 -6.10
CA ALA A 34 -24.01 -9.74 -6.13
C ALA A 34 -23.56 -10.12 -4.71
N MET A 35 -23.47 -9.15 -3.81
CA MET A 35 -23.16 -9.39 -2.39
C MET A 35 -24.37 -9.90 -1.59
N ARG A 36 -25.61 -9.79 -2.09
CA ARG A 36 -26.79 -10.38 -1.42
C ARG A 36 -26.70 -11.91 -1.50
N GLY A 37 -26.35 -12.52 -0.37
CA GLY A 37 -26.25 -13.98 -0.25
C GLY A 37 -24.82 -14.52 -0.35
N VAL A 38 -23.81 -13.66 -0.53
CA VAL A 38 -22.43 -14.04 -0.22
C VAL A 38 -22.35 -14.21 1.28
N ALA A 39 -22.58 -15.44 1.75
CA ALA A 39 -22.13 -15.81 3.07
C ALA A 39 -20.61 -15.63 3.05
N LEU A 40 -20.08 -14.66 3.80
CA LEU A 40 -18.67 -14.63 4.16
C LEU A 40 -18.38 -16.02 4.72
N VAL A 41 -17.72 -16.87 3.93
CA VAL A 41 -17.54 -18.32 4.12
C VAL A 41 -17.44 -18.59 5.61
N ALA A 42 -18.44 -19.14 6.30
CA ALA A 42 -18.44 -19.16 7.78
C ALA A 42 -17.09 -19.66 8.32
N TRP A 43 -16.24 -18.72 8.74
CA TRP A 43 -14.84 -18.99 9.01
C TRP A 43 -14.81 -19.77 10.31
N ARG A 44 -14.39 -21.04 10.28
CA ARG A 44 -14.10 -21.73 11.53
C ARG A 44 -12.75 -21.24 12.02
N THR A 45 -12.73 -20.58 13.17
CA THR A 45 -11.52 -20.31 13.93
C THR A 45 -10.88 -21.64 14.31
N HIS A 46 -9.82 -22.01 13.61
CA HIS A 46 -8.95 -23.10 14.05
C HIS A 46 -7.88 -22.48 14.94
N ALA A 47 -8.26 -22.12 16.17
CA ALA A 47 -7.33 -21.55 17.12
C ALA A 47 -6.20 -22.55 17.39
N VAL A 48 -5.03 -22.30 16.80
CA VAL A 48 -3.83 -23.05 17.15
C VAL A 48 -3.35 -22.47 18.47
N SER A 49 -3.38 -23.27 19.54
CA SER A 49 -2.84 -22.82 20.82
C SER A 49 -1.36 -22.49 20.65
N SER A 50 -0.98 -21.26 21.01
CA SER A 50 0.41 -20.82 20.87
C SER A 50 1.28 -21.65 21.82
N VAL A 51 2.10 -22.56 21.28
CA VAL A 51 2.87 -23.51 22.10
C VAL A 51 4.10 -22.84 22.72
N ARG A 52 4.64 -21.78 22.11
CA ARG A 52 5.89 -21.13 22.53
C ARG A 52 5.68 -19.72 23.07
N ARG A 53 6.29 -19.40 24.22
CA ARG A 53 6.31 -18.03 24.76
C ARG A 53 7.10 -17.08 23.83
N PRO A 54 6.72 -15.78 23.76
CA PRO A 54 7.52 -14.79 23.03
C PRO A 54 8.94 -14.69 23.59
N ARG A 55 9.92 -14.47 22.71
CA ARG A 55 11.31 -14.23 23.09
C ARG A 55 11.54 -12.73 23.24
N TRP A 56 11.19 -12.20 24.40
CA TRP A 56 11.20 -10.75 24.67
C TRP A 56 12.55 -10.09 24.41
N TRP A 57 13.67 -10.76 24.66
CA TRP A 57 15.00 -10.21 24.37
C TRP A 57 15.23 -9.96 22.87
N MET A 58 14.68 -10.80 21.98
CA MET A 58 14.78 -10.59 20.52
C MET A 58 13.91 -9.42 20.07
N ILE A 59 12.70 -9.31 20.66
CA ILE A 59 11.78 -8.19 20.40
C ILE A 59 12.43 -6.88 20.86
N GLY A 60 13.00 -6.87 22.07
CA GLY A 60 13.72 -5.72 22.62
C GLY A 60 14.93 -5.33 21.79
N LEU A 61 15.76 -6.30 21.39
CA LEU A 61 16.89 -6.03 20.49
C LEU A 61 16.42 -5.46 19.15
N GLY A 62 15.38 -6.03 18.54
CA GLY A 62 14.83 -5.53 17.30
C GLY A 62 14.29 -4.09 17.42
N ALA A 63 13.60 -3.78 18.52
CA ALA A 63 13.15 -2.42 18.82
C ALA A 63 14.32 -1.44 19.01
N ILE A 64 15.42 -1.89 19.65
CA ILE A 64 16.64 -1.09 19.79
C ILE A 64 17.26 -0.80 18.42
N LEU A 65 17.34 -1.78 17.51
CA LEU A 65 17.88 -1.55 16.16
C LEU A 65 17.04 -0.51 15.39
N LEU A 66 15.71 -0.56 15.51
CA LEU A 66 14.83 0.43 14.91
C LEU A 66 14.99 1.82 15.55
N ALA A 67 15.21 1.89 16.87
CA ALA A 67 15.47 3.15 17.57
C ALA A 67 16.83 3.76 17.19
N VAL A 68 17.88 2.94 17.05
CA VAL A 68 19.20 3.38 16.57
C VAL A 68 19.10 3.92 15.15
N LEU A 69 18.39 3.22 14.26
CA LEU A 69 18.11 3.72 12.92
C LEU A 69 17.38 5.07 12.94
N ALA A 70 16.32 5.17 13.74
CA ALA A 70 15.52 6.38 13.86
C ALA A 70 16.37 7.55 14.38
N GLU A 71 17.21 7.33 15.38
CA GLU A 71 18.09 8.37 15.93
C GLU A 71 19.18 8.79 14.95
N ASN A 72 19.81 7.85 14.25
CA ASN A 72 20.76 8.17 13.18
C ASN A 72 20.14 9.06 12.10
N ASN A 73 18.87 8.82 11.77
CA ASN A 73 18.13 9.62 10.79
C ASN A 73 17.54 10.91 11.39
N ALA A 74 17.32 11.00 12.70
CA ALA A 74 16.79 12.19 13.34
C ALA A 74 17.90 13.21 13.64
N LEU A 75 19.09 12.71 14.05
CA LEU A 75 20.19 13.48 14.66
C LEU A 75 19.70 14.42 15.76
N ARG A 76 18.81 13.93 16.64
CA ARG A 76 18.22 14.75 17.72
C ARG A 76 19.18 14.89 18.89
N PHE A 77 19.88 13.81 19.22
CA PHE A 77 20.94 13.76 20.22
C PHE A 77 22.33 13.87 19.58
N ALA A 78 22.43 13.60 18.28
CA ALA A 78 23.65 13.70 17.46
C ALA A 78 24.89 13.09 18.14
N PRO A 79 24.86 11.80 18.54
CA PRO A 79 26.03 11.16 19.13
C PRO A 79 27.14 11.02 18.06
N PRO A 80 28.42 11.22 18.39
CA PRO A 80 29.54 11.18 17.44
C PRO A 80 29.64 9.86 16.65
N GLU A 81 29.15 8.76 17.23
CA GLU A 81 29.14 7.44 16.60
C GLU A 81 28.23 7.36 15.36
N PHE A 82 27.34 8.33 15.16
CA PHE A 82 26.41 8.38 14.02
C PHE A 82 26.89 9.30 12.87
N ASP A 83 28.08 9.90 12.99
CA ASP A 83 28.62 10.82 11.97
C ASP A 83 28.77 10.16 10.57
N PHE A 84 28.92 8.82 10.50
CA PHE A 84 29.10 8.09 9.24
C PHE A 84 28.45 6.69 9.22
N MET A 85 27.12 6.63 9.31
CA MET A 85 26.40 5.36 9.11
C MET A 85 25.95 5.18 7.65
N SER A 86 26.59 4.24 6.94
CA SER A 86 26.22 3.97 5.54
C SER A 86 24.75 3.58 5.37
N THR A 87 24.15 3.96 4.26
CA THR A 87 22.77 3.65 3.89
C THR A 87 22.48 2.14 3.94
N HIS A 88 23.44 1.30 3.54
CA HIS A 88 23.28 -0.15 3.61
C HIS A 88 23.18 -0.67 5.05
N VAL A 89 23.95 -0.11 5.99
CA VAL A 89 23.83 -0.42 7.41
C VAL A 89 22.48 0.05 7.95
N GLN A 90 22.03 1.25 7.58
CA GLN A 90 20.70 1.74 7.94
C GLN A 90 19.59 0.79 7.46
N PHE A 91 19.66 0.31 6.22
CA PHE A 91 18.71 -0.67 5.69
C PHE A 91 18.79 -2.01 6.43
N ALA A 92 20.00 -2.47 6.78
CA ALA A 92 20.20 -3.68 7.56
C ALA A 92 19.62 -3.57 8.98
N LEU A 93 19.71 -2.39 9.62
CA LEU A 93 19.07 -2.12 10.91
C LEU A 93 17.54 -2.18 10.80
N LEU A 94 16.96 -1.61 9.73
CA LEU A 94 15.53 -1.67 9.46
C LEU A 94 15.06 -3.12 9.30
N ALA A 95 15.65 -3.84 8.33
CA ALA A 95 15.26 -5.22 8.00
C ALA A 95 15.56 -6.19 9.15
N GLY A 96 16.74 -6.06 9.78
CA GLY A 96 17.16 -6.86 10.92
C GLY A 96 16.31 -6.62 12.16
N GLY A 97 15.95 -5.37 12.45
CA GLY A 97 15.06 -5.00 13.55
C GLY A 97 13.67 -5.64 13.39
N ILE A 98 13.08 -5.52 12.21
CA ILE A 98 11.81 -6.16 11.86
C ILE A 98 11.92 -7.69 11.97
N ALA A 99 12.97 -8.28 11.42
CA ALA A 99 13.17 -9.73 11.45
C ALA A 99 13.30 -10.26 12.88
N LEU A 100 14.04 -9.58 13.76
CA LEU A 100 14.19 -9.97 15.17
C LEU A 100 12.87 -9.89 15.93
N ILE A 101 12.05 -8.86 15.68
CA ILE A 101 10.70 -8.75 16.25
C ILE A 101 9.83 -9.93 15.81
N LEU A 102 9.81 -10.25 14.51
CA LEU A 102 9.04 -11.36 13.96
C LEU A 102 9.52 -12.73 14.51
N ILE A 103 10.83 -12.95 14.58
CA ILE A 103 11.40 -14.18 15.15
C ILE A 103 11.08 -14.29 16.64
N GLY A 104 11.10 -13.17 17.37
CA GLY A 104 10.74 -13.12 18.77
C GLY A 104 9.26 -13.41 19.05
N LEU A 105 8.37 -13.02 18.13
CA LEU A 105 6.93 -13.25 18.22
C LEU A 105 6.48 -14.61 17.66
N ARG A 106 7.36 -15.32 16.93
CA ARG A 106 7.07 -16.63 16.35
C ARG A 106 6.68 -17.66 17.42
N ASP A 107 5.48 -18.18 17.29
CA ASP A 107 4.85 -19.11 18.23
C ASP A 107 4.86 -20.58 17.77
N ALA A 108 5.10 -20.84 16.47
CA ALA A 108 5.19 -22.18 15.90
C ALA A 108 6.51 -22.44 15.13
N PRO A 109 7.14 -23.62 15.29
CA PRO A 109 8.39 -23.96 14.61
C PRO A 109 8.25 -24.16 13.09
N ARG A 110 7.06 -24.46 12.55
CA ARG A 110 6.82 -24.56 11.10
C ARG A 110 5.47 -23.93 10.75
N GLY A 111 5.47 -23.00 9.79
CA GLY A 111 4.25 -22.53 9.15
C GLY A 111 3.66 -23.63 8.26
N ASP A 112 2.50 -23.35 7.66
CA ASP A 112 1.90 -24.27 6.70
C ASP A 112 2.89 -24.51 5.55
N ARG A 113 3.17 -25.77 5.25
CA ARG A 113 4.07 -26.12 4.15
C ARG A 113 3.38 -25.77 2.84
N ILE A 114 3.95 -24.81 2.11
CA ILE A 114 3.57 -24.51 0.74
C ILE A 114 4.01 -25.69 -0.12
N THR A 115 3.07 -26.30 -0.82
CA THR A 115 3.35 -27.46 -1.70
C THR A 115 4.10 -27.01 -2.95
N GLY A 116 4.81 -27.92 -3.63
CA GLY A 116 5.53 -27.57 -4.87
C GLY A 116 4.61 -27.02 -5.97
N THR A 117 3.39 -27.55 -6.08
CA THR A 117 2.36 -27.07 -7.02
C THR A 117 1.86 -25.67 -6.66
N GLU A 118 1.80 -25.34 -5.38
CA GLU A 118 1.43 -24.01 -4.91
C GLU A 118 2.53 -22.98 -5.16
N TRP A 119 3.80 -23.36 -4.99
CA TRP A 119 4.93 -22.53 -5.42
C TRP A 119 4.91 -22.26 -6.92
N LEU A 120 4.67 -23.30 -7.74
CA LEU A 120 4.54 -23.13 -9.19
C LEU A 120 3.40 -22.17 -9.56
N LEU A 121 2.28 -22.23 -8.84
CA LEU A 121 1.18 -21.30 -9.06
C LEU A 121 1.54 -19.86 -8.68
N ILE A 122 2.17 -19.66 -7.53
CA ILE A 122 2.58 -18.32 -7.06
C ILE A 122 3.61 -17.71 -8.01
N ILE A 123 4.62 -18.50 -8.42
CA ILE A 123 5.63 -18.08 -9.38
C ILE A 123 4.98 -17.81 -10.75
N GLY A 124 4.08 -18.69 -11.20
CA GLY A 124 3.35 -18.51 -12.45
C GLY A 124 2.52 -17.22 -12.46
N LEU A 125 1.77 -16.94 -11.39
CA LEU A 125 1.00 -15.69 -11.24
C LEU A 125 1.91 -14.46 -11.23
N PHE A 126 3.02 -14.52 -10.50
CA PHE A 126 4.01 -13.44 -10.48
C PHE A 126 4.56 -13.17 -11.88
N LEU A 127 4.96 -14.21 -12.62
CA LEU A 127 5.49 -14.06 -13.97
C LEU A 127 4.42 -13.53 -14.94
N VAL A 128 3.21 -14.07 -14.91
CA VAL A 128 2.07 -13.58 -15.73
C VAL A 128 1.78 -12.11 -15.46
N ALA A 129 1.85 -11.67 -14.20
CA ALA A 129 1.70 -10.27 -13.86
C ALA A 129 2.93 -9.42 -14.26
N LEU A 130 4.14 -9.95 -14.16
CA LEU A 130 5.37 -9.22 -14.44
C LEU A 130 5.56 -8.95 -15.93
N VAL A 131 5.27 -9.92 -16.81
CA VAL A 131 5.47 -9.79 -18.27
C VAL A 131 4.86 -8.50 -18.86
N PRO A 132 3.56 -8.20 -18.71
CA PRO A 132 2.97 -6.97 -19.26
C PRO A 132 3.52 -5.68 -18.62
N ARG A 133 4.24 -5.78 -17.50
CA ARG A 133 4.88 -4.64 -16.82
C ARG A 133 6.30 -4.41 -17.32
N VAL A 134 7.06 -5.46 -17.64
CA VAL A 134 8.46 -5.32 -18.05
C VAL A 134 8.69 -5.27 -19.57
N VAL A 135 7.78 -5.83 -20.37
CA VAL A 135 7.90 -5.79 -21.84
C VAL A 135 7.88 -4.33 -22.30
N ALA A 136 8.91 -3.93 -23.07
CA ALA A 136 9.05 -2.57 -23.60
C ALA A 136 9.02 -1.48 -22.51
N LEU A 137 9.50 -1.77 -21.30
CA LEU A 137 9.44 -0.84 -20.15
C LEU A 137 10.22 0.46 -20.40
N ASP A 138 11.27 0.38 -21.20
CA ASP A 138 12.11 1.50 -21.65
C ASP A 138 11.58 2.20 -22.90
N THR A 139 10.89 1.49 -23.80
CA THR A 139 10.50 2.05 -25.10
C THR A 139 9.05 2.51 -25.20
N LEU A 140 8.14 2.02 -24.34
CA LEU A 140 6.70 2.27 -24.45
C LEU A 140 6.28 3.62 -23.86
N VAL A 141 6.85 3.99 -22.69
CA VAL A 141 6.68 5.33 -22.10
C VAL A 141 8.02 6.05 -22.25
N ARG A 142 8.15 6.94 -23.24
CA ARG A 142 9.43 7.60 -23.55
C ARG A 142 9.63 8.95 -22.85
N SER A 143 8.61 9.44 -22.17
CA SER A 143 8.66 10.64 -21.32
C SER A 143 8.81 10.25 -19.86
N LEU A 144 9.39 11.16 -19.07
CA LEU A 144 9.34 11.08 -17.61
C LEU A 144 7.99 11.63 -17.16
N VAL A 145 7.25 10.85 -16.38
CA VAL A 145 5.91 11.21 -15.91
C VAL A 145 5.94 11.34 -14.39
N ASP A 146 6.19 12.56 -13.88
CA ASP A 146 6.44 12.81 -12.44
C ASP A 146 7.60 11.98 -11.85
N GLU A 147 8.52 11.53 -12.72
CA GLU A 147 9.62 10.63 -12.35
C GLU A 147 10.92 11.37 -11.97
N LEU A 148 11.06 12.65 -12.36
CA LEU A 148 12.26 13.46 -12.12
C LEU A 148 12.70 13.54 -10.65
N PRO A 149 11.79 13.76 -9.67
CA PRO A 149 12.18 13.82 -8.26
C PRO A 149 12.84 12.53 -7.75
N TRP A 150 12.48 11.38 -8.31
CA TRP A 150 13.07 10.09 -7.94
C TRP A 150 14.44 9.91 -8.56
N VAL A 151 14.64 10.41 -9.79
CA VAL A 151 15.98 10.49 -10.40
C VAL A 151 16.93 11.32 -9.55
N ASP A 152 16.47 12.45 -9.02
CA ASP A 152 17.27 13.27 -8.09
C ASP A 152 17.54 12.52 -6.77
N GLY A 153 16.55 11.80 -6.24
CA GLY A 153 16.69 10.93 -5.07
C GLY A 153 17.73 9.83 -5.26
N ILE A 154 17.73 9.16 -6.42
CA ILE A 154 18.71 8.11 -6.78
C ILE A 154 20.12 8.71 -6.83
N ARG A 155 20.27 9.87 -7.46
CA ARG A 155 21.58 10.52 -7.64
C ARG A 155 22.28 10.80 -6.30
N ASN A 156 21.54 11.06 -5.22
CA ASN A 156 22.12 11.26 -3.90
C ASN A 156 22.96 10.06 -3.45
N PHE A 157 22.52 8.84 -3.73
CA PHE A 157 23.21 7.60 -3.31
C PHE A 157 24.53 7.36 -4.06
N TRP A 158 24.76 8.02 -5.21
CA TRP A 158 26.02 7.86 -5.97
C TRP A 158 27.20 8.65 -5.36
N TRP A 159 26.92 9.74 -4.65
CA TRP A 159 27.96 10.62 -4.10
C TRP A 159 27.95 10.66 -2.58
N ARG A 160 26.84 10.25 -1.95
CA ARG A 160 26.70 10.15 -0.49
C ARG A 160 26.45 8.70 -0.08
N PRO A 161 27.42 8.02 0.55
CA PRO A 161 27.22 6.65 1.05
C PRO A 161 26.36 6.61 2.33
N ASP A 162 26.07 7.75 2.92
CA ASP A 162 25.47 8.00 4.24
C ASP A 162 24.05 8.58 4.15
N VAL A 163 23.41 8.59 2.97
CA VAL A 163 22.04 9.11 2.79
C VAL A 163 21.09 8.52 3.83
N GLU A 164 20.41 9.41 4.53
CA GLU A 164 19.47 9.11 5.59
C GLU A 164 18.17 8.54 4.99
N LEU A 165 17.94 7.24 5.21
CA LEU A 165 16.83 6.51 4.61
C LEU A 165 15.44 7.01 5.02
N LEU A 166 15.29 7.47 6.26
CA LEU A 166 13.99 7.86 6.83
C LEU A 166 13.74 9.36 6.75
N ARG A 167 14.76 10.16 6.40
CA ARG A 167 14.57 11.58 6.15
C ARG A 167 13.79 11.80 4.87
N PRO A 168 12.92 12.82 4.83
CA PRO A 168 12.29 13.22 3.59
C PRO A 168 13.32 13.59 2.52
N MET A 169 13.14 13.09 1.30
CA MET A 169 14.08 13.39 0.20
C MET A 169 14.09 14.88 -0.17
N SER A 170 12.96 15.56 -0.03
CA SER A 170 12.83 17.00 -0.27
C SER A 170 11.60 17.58 0.41
N THR A 171 11.53 18.90 0.51
CA THR A 171 10.39 19.64 1.05
C THR A 171 9.12 19.53 0.19
N VAL A 172 9.27 19.30 -1.12
CA VAL A 172 8.15 19.14 -2.07
C VAL A 172 7.64 17.69 -2.12
N PHE A 173 8.54 16.73 -1.90
CA PHE A 173 8.25 15.30 -1.86
C PHE A 173 8.65 14.76 -0.48
N PRO A 174 7.82 15.01 0.56
CA PRO A 174 8.17 14.71 1.94
C PRO A 174 8.00 13.21 2.27
N PHE A 175 8.71 12.35 1.53
CA PHE A 175 8.66 10.89 1.63
C PHE A 175 10.04 10.33 1.93
N THR A 176 10.09 9.15 2.56
CA THR A 176 11.35 8.50 2.91
C THR A 176 12.17 8.14 1.68
N SER A 177 13.48 8.03 1.83
CA SER A 177 14.43 7.66 0.78
C SER A 177 14.54 6.14 0.56
N ILE A 178 13.63 5.32 1.12
CA ILE A 178 13.67 3.86 0.95
C ILE A 178 13.40 3.44 -0.50
N PHE A 179 12.42 4.06 -1.15
CA PHE A 179 12.08 3.74 -2.53
C PHE A 179 13.19 4.11 -3.53
N PRO A 180 13.74 5.34 -3.54
CA PRO A 180 14.88 5.64 -4.40
C PRO A 180 16.14 4.84 -4.03
N TYR A 181 16.28 4.36 -2.79
CA TYR A 181 17.35 3.42 -2.44
C TYR A 181 17.20 2.09 -3.19
N TRP A 182 15.98 1.57 -3.32
CA TRP A 182 15.71 0.39 -4.15
C TRP A 182 15.93 0.67 -5.64
N GLU A 183 15.50 1.83 -6.12
CA GLU A 183 15.70 2.23 -7.52
C GLU A 183 17.18 2.45 -7.84
N ALA A 184 17.96 3.03 -6.93
CA ALA A 184 19.40 3.18 -7.09
C ALA A 184 20.06 1.80 -7.30
N GLY A 185 19.75 0.83 -6.45
CA GLY A 185 20.23 -0.55 -6.64
C GLY A 185 19.77 -1.17 -7.96
N ALA A 186 18.53 -0.91 -8.39
CA ALA A 186 18.02 -1.41 -9.66
C ALA A 186 18.70 -0.77 -10.88
N VAL A 187 18.97 0.53 -10.83
CA VAL A 187 19.70 1.26 -11.87
C VAL A 187 21.15 0.76 -11.99
N GLU A 188 21.82 0.47 -10.88
CA GLU A 188 23.16 -0.13 -10.91
C GLU A 188 23.17 -1.54 -11.54
N ILE A 189 22.12 -2.35 -11.30
CA ILE A 189 22.06 -3.74 -11.81
C ILE A 189 21.62 -3.80 -13.27
N PHE A 190 20.60 -3.02 -13.65
CA PHE A 190 19.95 -3.11 -14.96
C PHE A 190 20.33 -1.98 -15.93
N GLY A 191 21.14 -1.01 -15.46
CA GLY A 191 21.66 0.10 -16.24
C GLY A 191 20.93 1.44 -16.03
N HIS A 192 21.66 2.52 -16.30
CA HIS A 192 21.21 3.92 -16.18
C HIS A 192 20.25 4.33 -17.30
N GLY A 193 19.07 3.71 -17.33
CA GLY A 193 17.99 4.03 -18.27
C GLY A 193 16.60 3.80 -17.66
N PHE A 194 15.55 4.00 -18.47
CA PHE A 194 14.16 3.87 -18.01
C PHE A 194 13.83 2.46 -17.51
N PHE A 195 14.47 1.42 -18.03
CA PHE A 195 14.28 0.07 -17.51
C PHE A 195 14.72 -0.04 -16.04
N GLY A 196 15.96 0.35 -15.72
CA GLY A 196 16.50 0.31 -14.36
C GLY A 196 15.72 1.22 -13.40
N LEU A 197 15.27 2.38 -13.89
CA LEU A 197 14.44 3.31 -13.11
C LEU A 197 13.09 2.69 -12.72
N ARG A 198 12.41 1.99 -13.64
CA ARG A 198 11.00 1.58 -13.46
C ARG A 198 10.80 0.15 -12.98
N ILE A 199 11.82 -0.70 -13.03
CA ILE A 199 11.70 -2.13 -12.72
C ILE A 199 11.22 -2.38 -11.29
N VAL A 200 11.58 -1.50 -10.34
CA VAL A 200 11.12 -1.58 -8.94
C VAL A 200 9.59 -1.53 -8.86
N SER A 201 8.96 -0.51 -9.47
CA SER A 201 7.50 -0.40 -9.55
C SER A 201 6.85 -1.60 -10.23
N SER A 202 7.48 -2.11 -11.30
CA SER A 202 6.96 -3.26 -12.05
C SER A 202 6.94 -4.53 -11.21
N VAL A 203 8.00 -4.76 -10.43
CA VAL A 203 8.09 -5.89 -9.50
C VAL A 203 7.11 -5.72 -8.35
N LEU A 204 6.99 -4.52 -7.75
CA LEU A 204 6.04 -4.26 -6.66
C LEU A 204 4.58 -4.44 -7.13
N GLY A 205 4.26 -4.01 -8.35
CA GLY A 205 2.95 -4.24 -8.97
C GLY A 205 2.67 -5.72 -9.19
N ALA A 206 3.62 -6.49 -9.69
CA ALA A 206 3.46 -7.94 -9.85
C ALA A 206 3.34 -8.68 -8.49
N LEU A 207 4.10 -8.27 -7.47
CA LEU A 207 3.97 -8.81 -6.12
C LEU A 207 2.62 -8.47 -5.47
N THR A 208 2.06 -7.30 -5.79
CA THR A 208 0.72 -6.91 -5.31
C THR A 208 -0.35 -7.87 -5.84
N VAL A 209 -0.22 -8.35 -7.08
CA VAL A 209 -1.12 -9.38 -7.63
C VAL A 209 -1.05 -10.68 -6.83
N VAL A 210 0.16 -11.12 -6.45
CA VAL A 210 0.35 -12.30 -5.61
C VAL A 210 -0.21 -12.09 -4.20
N ALA A 211 -0.04 -10.89 -3.64
CA ALA A 211 -0.62 -10.53 -2.34
C ALA A 211 -2.15 -10.55 -2.40
N LEU A 212 -2.75 -10.07 -3.49
CA LEU A 212 -4.20 -10.12 -3.71
C LEU A 212 -4.69 -11.57 -3.82
N TYR A 213 -3.97 -12.43 -4.55
CA TYR A 213 -4.27 -13.86 -4.59
C TYR A 213 -4.30 -14.48 -3.18
N ALA A 214 -3.29 -14.19 -2.35
CA ALA A 214 -3.22 -14.70 -0.99
C ALA A 214 -4.39 -14.18 -0.12
N LEU A 215 -4.68 -12.88 -0.20
CA LEU A 215 -5.81 -12.26 0.49
C LEU A 215 -7.13 -12.89 0.08
N ALA A 216 -7.42 -12.92 -1.23
CA ALA A 216 -8.68 -13.43 -1.77
C ALA A 216 -8.87 -14.93 -1.52
N ARG A 217 -7.78 -15.72 -1.55
CA ARG A 217 -7.84 -17.17 -1.26
C ARG A 217 -8.20 -17.43 0.18
N HIS A 218 -7.69 -16.59 1.08
CA HIS A 218 -8.13 -16.67 2.45
C HIS A 218 -9.52 -16.09 2.59
N LEU A 219 -9.90 -15.00 1.91
CA LEU A 219 -11.23 -14.42 2.05
C LEU A 219 -12.38 -15.32 1.57
N PHE A 220 -12.14 -16.00 0.45
CA PHE A 220 -13.14 -16.73 -0.30
C PHE A 220 -12.62 -18.15 -0.56
N ASP A 221 -12.39 -18.47 -1.82
CA ASP A 221 -11.90 -19.75 -2.31
C ASP A 221 -10.79 -19.55 -3.37
N ARG A 222 -10.22 -20.67 -3.82
CA ARG A 222 -9.09 -20.66 -4.77
C ARG A 222 -9.48 -20.10 -6.14
N THR A 223 -10.68 -20.37 -6.63
CA THR A 223 -11.14 -19.92 -7.95
C THR A 223 -11.35 -18.42 -7.93
N THR A 224 -12.08 -17.90 -6.93
CA THR A 224 -12.27 -16.45 -6.75
C THR A 224 -10.94 -15.71 -6.62
N ALA A 225 -9.98 -16.30 -5.90
CA ALA A 225 -8.64 -15.73 -5.78
C ALA A 225 -7.86 -15.66 -7.10
N LEU A 226 -7.98 -16.69 -7.94
CA LEU A 226 -7.35 -16.70 -9.26
C LEU A 226 -7.98 -15.67 -10.18
N VAL A 227 -9.31 -15.57 -10.18
CA VAL A 227 -10.04 -14.54 -10.96
C VAL A 227 -9.59 -13.15 -10.52
N ALA A 228 -9.61 -12.85 -9.22
CA ALA A 228 -9.18 -11.54 -8.69
C ALA A 228 -7.72 -11.22 -9.07
N ALA A 229 -6.81 -12.20 -8.98
CA ALA A 229 -5.42 -12.02 -9.35
C ALA A 229 -5.24 -11.78 -10.86
N ILE A 230 -5.94 -12.51 -11.72
CA ILE A 230 -5.91 -12.32 -13.18
C ILE A 230 -6.47 -10.96 -13.55
N LEU A 231 -7.61 -10.57 -12.97
CA LEU A 231 -8.19 -9.25 -13.19
C LEU A 231 -7.20 -8.14 -12.85
N LEU A 232 -6.55 -8.19 -11.67
CA LEU A 232 -5.54 -7.18 -11.29
C LEU A 232 -4.25 -7.27 -12.13
N ALA A 233 -3.86 -8.47 -12.57
CA ALA A 233 -2.69 -8.66 -13.43
C ALA A 233 -2.83 -7.90 -14.75
N PHE A 234 -4.04 -7.90 -15.31
CA PHE A 234 -4.39 -7.26 -16.58
C PHE A 234 -5.16 -5.95 -16.43
N PHE A 235 -5.33 -5.45 -15.20
CA PHE A 235 -6.05 -4.20 -14.95
C PHE A 235 -5.22 -3.00 -15.47
N PRO A 236 -5.69 -2.27 -16.50
CA PRO A 236 -4.87 -1.25 -17.19
C PRO A 236 -4.32 -0.15 -16.27
N PRO A 237 -5.11 0.42 -15.32
CA PRO A 237 -4.59 1.40 -14.37
C PRO A 237 -3.42 0.86 -13.54
N HIS A 238 -3.55 -0.36 -13.04
CA HIS A 238 -2.52 -0.97 -12.21
C HIS A 238 -1.27 -1.32 -13.03
N ILE A 239 -1.42 -1.76 -14.29
CA ILE A 239 -0.27 -1.91 -15.21
C ILE A 239 0.40 -0.56 -15.45
N HIS A 240 -0.37 0.46 -15.82
CA HIS A 240 0.16 1.78 -16.15
C HIS A 240 1.01 2.37 -15.02
N PHE A 241 0.47 2.45 -13.80
CA PHE A 241 1.21 3.01 -12.67
C PHE A 241 2.40 2.14 -12.24
N SER A 242 2.33 0.80 -12.42
CA SER A 242 3.48 -0.07 -12.16
C SER A 242 4.55 -0.07 -13.25
N ARG A 243 4.32 0.61 -14.37
CA ARG A 243 5.31 0.86 -15.42
C ARG A 243 5.98 2.23 -15.29
N LEU A 244 5.60 3.03 -14.30
CA LEU A 244 6.22 4.31 -13.99
C LEU A 244 7.00 4.19 -12.67
N ALA A 245 8.10 4.91 -12.54
CA ALA A 245 8.87 5.04 -11.31
C ALA A 245 8.16 5.99 -10.34
N LEU A 246 7.03 5.54 -9.80
CA LEU A 246 6.22 6.31 -8.87
C LEU A 246 6.09 5.58 -7.54
N LEU A 247 6.48 6.27 -6.47
CA LEU A 247 6.46 5.77 -5.09
C LEU A 247 5.11 5.21 -4.64
N ASN A 248 3.99 5.78 -5.09
CA ASN A 248 2.65 5.32 -4.69
C ASN A 248 2.36 3.88 -5.15
N MET A 249 3.14 3.34 -6.09
CA MET A 249 3.06 1.93 -6.45
C MET A 249 3.59 0.99 -5.35
N ALA A 250 4.33 1.52 -4.37
CA ALA A 250 4.83 0.74 -3.25
C ALA A 250 3.77 0.47 -2.17
N ASP A 251 2.72 1.29 -2.01
CA ASP A 251 1.72 1.12 -0.95
C ASP A 251 0.80 -0.11 -1.09
N PRO A 252 0.34 -0.48 -2.31
CA PRO A 252 -0.59 -1.59 -2.48
C PRO A 252 -0.08 -2.94 -1.98
N LEU A 253 1.22 -3.21 -2.12
CA LEU A 253 1.83 -4.44 -1.66
C LEU A 253 1.73 -4.62 -0.12
N PRO A 254 2.35 -3.77 0.73
CA PRO A 254 2.27 -3.86 2.18
C PRO A 254 0.82 -3.71 2.69
N GLY A 255 0.02 -2.84 2.07
CA GLY A 255 -1.40 -2.70 2.40
C GLY A 255 -2.15 -4.01 2.22
N THR A 256 -2.09 -4.62 1.03
CA THR A 256 -2.79 -5.88 0.73
C THR A 256 -2.27 -7.04 1.59
N LEU A 257 -0.95 -7.09 1.83
CA LEU A 257 -0.36 -8.09 2.73
C LEU A 257 -0.86 -7.92 4.17
N ALA A 258 -1.03 -6.70 4.67
CA ALA A 258 -1.57 -6.46 5.99
C ALA A 258 -2.96 -7.11 6.16
N PHE A 259 -3.84 -6.94 5.16
CA PHE A 259 -5.14 -7.61 5.12
C PHE A 259 -5.00 -9.13 5.02
N ALA A 260 -4.13 -9.64 4.13
CA ALA A 260 -3.96 -11.09 3.95
C ALA A 260 -3.52 -11.78 5.25
N TRP A 261 -2.59 -11.17 5.97
CA TRP A 261 -2.09 -11.67 7.24
C TRP A 261 -3.10 -11.48 8.39
N ALA A 262 -3.85 -10.37 8.43
CA ALA A 262 -4.91 -10.16 9.43
C ALA A 262 -6.02 -11.20 9.28
N VAL A 263 -6.45 -11.43 8.03
CA VAL A 263 -7.36 -12.51 7.63
C VAL A 263 -6.86 -13.88 8.10
N ARG A 264 -5.58 -14.18 7.89
CA ARG A 264 -4.95 -15.42 8.35
C ARG A 264 -4.90 -15.51 9.89
N GLY A 265 -4.62 -14.39 10.55
CA GLY A 265 -4.68 -14.23 12.01
C GLY A 265 -6.07 -14.50 12.57
N LEU A 266 -7.13 -14.06 11.90
CA LEU A 266 -8.51 -14.39 12.27
C LEU A 266 -8.81 -15.90 12.11
N ARG A 267 -8.27 -16.56 11.08
CA ARG A 267 -8.49 -18.01 10.83
C ARG A 267 -7.79 -18.90 11.84
N TYR A 268 -6.50 -18.65 12.06
CA TYR A 268 -5.61 -19.57 12.77
C TYR A 268 -5.17 -19.05 14.14
N ASN A 269 -5.37 -17.76 14.40
CA ASN A 269 -5.00 -17.06 15.65
C ASN A 269 -3.53 -17.25 16.06
N ARG A 270 -2.63 -17.38 15.07
CA ARG A 270 -1.19 -17.48 15.31
C ARG A 270 -0.62 -16.07 15.53
N ARG A 271 0.25 -15.94 16.53
CA ARG A 271 0.89 -14.66 16.87
C ARG A 271 1.70 -14.10 15.71
N LEU A 272 2.39 -14.96 14.96
CA LEU A 272 3.19 -14.53 13.82
C LEU A 272 2.32 -13.93 12.70
N ASP A 273 1.13 -14.46 12.43
CA ASP A 273 0.24 -13.93 11.39
C ASP A 273 -0.21 -12.50 11.75
N TRP A 274 -0.59 -12.28 13.01
CA TRP A 274 -0.90 -10.94 13.51
C TRP A 274 0.31 -9.99 13.49
N ALA A 275 1.50 -10.48 13.83
CA ALA A 275 2.73 -9.69 13.78
C ALA A 275 3.09 -9.28 12.33
N LEU A 276 2.94 -10.20 11.37
CA LEU A 276 3.15 -9.93 9.94
C LEU A 276 2.12 -8.92 9.41
N ALA A 277 0.86 -9.01 9.86
CA ALA A 277 -0.17 -8.02 9.54
C ALA A 277 0.22 -6.63 10.03
N GLY A 278 0.71 -6.53 11.27
CA GLY A 278 1.14 -5.27 11.86
C GLY A 278 2.38 -4.70 11.18
N VAL A 279 3.41 -5.52 10.94
CA VAL A 279 4.61 -5.10 10.18
C VAL A 279 4.24 -4.58 8.80
N ALA A 280 3.39 -5.31 8.05
CA ALA A 280 2.95 -4.90 6.73
C ALA A 280 2.14 -3.59 6.79
N LEU A 281 1.24 -3.44 7.77
CA LEU A 281 0.51 -2.19 7.97
C LEU A 281 1.46 -1.03 8.29
N GLY A 282 2.41 -1.23 9.20
CA GLY A 282 3.42 -0.22 9.55
C GLY A 282 4.31 0.16 8.35
N ALA A 283 4.61 -0.78 7.46
CA ALA A 283 5.38 -0.51 6.24
C ALA A 283 4.67 0.46 5.28
N THR A 284 3.33 0.55 5.29
CA THR A 284 2.58 1.54 4.49
C THR A 284 2.91 2.99 4.86
N HIS A 285 3.53 3.23 6.02
CA HIS A 285 3.89 4.57 6.48
C HIS A 285 5.21 5.10 5.91
N TYR A 286 6.00 4.26 5.23
CA TYR A 286 7.31 4.64 4.68
C TYR A 286 7.23 5.23 3.27
N PHE A 287 6.16 4.95 2.52
CA PHE A 287 6.05 5.33 1.12
C PHE A 287 5.16 6.56 0.97
N PHE A 288 4.06 6.45 0.21
CA PHE A 288 3.23 7.59 -0.10
C PHE A 288 2.20 7.84 0.99
N GLU A 289 1.84 9.11 1.17
CA GLU A 289 0.92 9.53 2.22
C GLU A 289 -0.48 8.91 2.09
N ALA A 290 -0.95 8.68 0.87
CA ALA A 290 -2.23 8.01 0.66
C ALA A 290 -2.23 6.56 1.16
N GLY A 291 -1.09 5.87 1.17
CA GLY A 291 -0.98 4.51 1.70
C GLY A 291 -1.40 4.45 3.18
N ARG A 292 -0.77 5.25 4.03
CA ARG A 292 -1.12 5.33 5.46
C ARG A 292 -2.51 5.90 5.73
N LEU A 293 -2.98 6.85 4.92
CA LEU A 293 -4.31 7.45 5.07
C LEU A 293 -5.45 6.54 4.59
N LEU A 294 -5.17 5.57 3.71
CA LEU A 294 -6.14 4.60 3.23
C LEU A 294 -6.13 3.32 4.07
N TYR A 295 -4.98 2.62 4.12
CA TYR A 295 -4.94 1.26 4.64
C TYR A 295 -5.14 1.20 6.16
N THR A 296 -4.65 2.18 6.92
CA THR A 296 -4.81 2.20 8.38
C THR A 296 -6.27 2.40 8.80
N PRO A 297 -6.99 3.45 8.33
CA PRO A 297 -8.42 3.57 8.63
C PRO A 297 -9.24 2.41 8.07
N LEU A 298 -8.95 1.94 6.85
CA LEU A 298 -9.65 0.79 6.26
C LEU A 298 -9.49 -0.46 7.12
N MET A 299 -8.29 -0.75 7.63
CA MET A 299 -8.04 -1.89 8.51
C MET A 299 -8.81 -1.76 9.82
N ILE A 300 -8.81 -0.57 10.44
CA ILE A 300 -9.55 -0.32 11.69
C ILE A 300 -11.05 -0.54 11.48
N ILE A 301 -11.62 0.02 10.42
CA ILE A 301 -13.05 -0.10 10.10
C ILE A 301 -13.40 -1.57 9.78
N TRP A 302 -12.65 -2.19 8.88
CA TRP A 302 -12.89 -3.55 8.42
C TRP A 302 -12.74 -4.58 9.54
N LEU A 303 -11.62 -4.53 10.27
CA LEU A 303 -11.36 -5.45 11.38
C LEU A 303 -12.30 -5.16 12.56
N GLY A 304 -12.58 -3.89 12.85
CA GLY A 304 -13.55 -3.50 13.88
C GLY A 304 -14.94 -4.04 13.59
N TRP A 305 -15.43 -3.86 12.36
CA TRP A 305 -16.71 -4.41 11.91
C TRP A 305 -16.75 -5.94 12.02
N LEU A 306 -15.70 -6.63 11.55
CA LEU A 306 -15.62 -8.08 11.67
C LEU A 306 -15.60 -8.53 13.13
N LEU A 307 -14.83 -7.90 14.01
CA LEU A 307 -14.76 -8.31 15.42
C LEU A 307 -16.08 -8.09 16.18
N LEU A 308 -16.92 -7.13 15.73
CA LEU A 308 -18.23 -6.84 16.32
C LEU A 308 -19.35 -7.75 15.79
N THR A 309 -19.29 -8.11 14.50
CA THR A 309 -20.37 -8.86 13.82
C THR A 309 -20.10 -10.35 13.71
N TRP A 310 -18.83 -10.75 13.72
CA TRP A 310 -18.43 -12.14 13.51
C TRP A 310 -18.48 -12.96 14.80
N ARG A 311 -19.18 -14.09 14.70
CA ARG A 311 -19.32 -15.09 15.76
C ARG A 311 -18.53 -16.33 15.37
N ASP A 312 -17.82 -16.90 16.34
CA ASP A 312 -17.10 -18.16 16.17
C ASP A 312 -18.08 -19.34 16.02
N ALA A 313 -17.54 -20.55 15.76
CA ALA A 313 -18.35 -21.76 15.62
C ALA A 313 -19.16 -22.13 16.89
N GLU A 314 -18.81 -21.54 18.03
CA GLU A 314 -19.50 -21.71 19.31
C GLU A 314 -20.43 -20.51 19.62
N GLY A 315 -20.64 -19.61 18.66
CA GLY A 315 -21.51 -18.44 18.79
C GLY A 315 -20.93 -17.30 19.63
N ARG A 316 -19.67 -17.40 20.07
CA ARG A 316 -19.00 -16.35 20.86
C ARG A 316 -18.48 -15.24 19.96
N ASN A 317 -18.48 -14.01 20.48
CA ASN A 317 -17.86 -12.88 19.79
C ASN A 317 -16.36 -13.11 19.61
N SER A 318 -15.91 -13.04 18.37
CA SER A 318 -14.51 -13.24 17.99
C SER A 318 -13.53 -12.28 18.67
N LEU A 319 -14.02 -11.09 19.07
CA LEU A 319 -13.24 -10.11 19.83
C LEU A 319 -12.55 -10.71 21.07
N ARG A 320 -13.25 -11.57 21.84
CA ARG A 320 -12.65 -12.22 23.02
C ARG A 320 -11.60 -13.27 22.66
N SER A 321 -11.69 -13.85 21.48
CA SER A 321 -10.79 -14.92 21.02
C SER A 321 -9.50 -14.36 20.39
N CYS A 322 -9.55 -13.18 19.76
CA CYS A 322 -8.45 -12.64 18.98
C CYS A 322 -7.80 -11.36 19.56
N TRP A 323 -8.30 -10.76 20.65
CA TRP A 323 -7.80 -9.46 21.16
C TRP A 323 -6.28 -9.42 21.42
N ARG A 324 -5.69 -10.52 21.89
CA ARG A 324 -4.23 -10.62 22.08
C ARG A 324 -3.47 -10.53 20.75
N GLY A 325 -4.01 -11.18 19.73
CA GLY A 325 -3.48 -11.11 18.37
C GLY A 325 -3.59 -9.69 17.80
N VAL A 326 -4.76 -9.05 17.94
CA VAL A 326 -4.95 -7.65 17.55
C VAL A 326 -3.98 -6.73 18.30
N GLY A 327 -3.75 -6.95 19.59
CA GLY A 327 -2.73 -6.23 20.36
C GLY A 327 -1.31 -6.40 19.80
N VAL A 328 -0.95 -7.60 19.35
CA VAL A 328 0.35 -7.86 18.69
C VAL A 328 0.44 -7.15 17.33
N MET A 329 -0.65 -7.14 16.56
CA MET A 329 -0.72 -6.40 15.29
C MET A 329 -0.52 -4.90 15.52
N ILE A 330 -1.23 -4.30 16.48
CA ILE A 330 -1.09 -2.88 16.82
C ILE A 330 0.34 -2.59 17.28
N LEU A 331 0.88 -3.40 18.20
CA LEU A 331 2.24 -3.21 18.71
C LEU A 331 3.28 -3.24 17.58
N THR A 332 3.20 -4.24 16.69
CA THR A 332 4.16 -4.37 15.58
C THR A 332 3.98 -3.29 14.51
N ALA A 333 2.74 -2.87 14.22
CA ALA A 333 2.49 -1.73 13.35
C ALA A 333 3.10 -0.44 13.91
N LEU A 334 2.94 -0.19 15.21
CA LEU A 334 3.54 0.96 15.88
C LEU A 334 5.07 0.86 15.88
N LEU A 335 5.66 -0.27 16.26
CA LEU A 335 7.11 -0.43 16.27
C LEU A 335 7.73 -0.20 14.88
N VAL A 336 7.05 -0.62 13.82
CA VAL A 336 7.53 -0.42 12.45
C VAL A 336 7.28 1.01 11.97
N ALA A 337 6.13 1.63 12.26
CA ALA A 337 5.82 2.96 11.77
C ALA A 337 6.54 4.08 12.57
N LEU A 338 6.76 3.89 13.87
CA LEU A 338 7.26 4.92 14.80
C LEU A 338 8.61 5.55 14.38
N PRO A 339 9.60 4.83 13.85
CA PRO A 339 10.85 5.42 13.37
C PRO A 339 10.65 6.59 12.39
N VAL A 340 9.74 6.46 11.43
CA VAL A 340 9.46 7.52 10.45
C VAL A 340 8.87 8.76 11.13
N TYR A 341 7.91 8.55 12.04
CA TYR A 341 7.28 9.64 12.78
C TYR A 341 8.24 10.36 13.72
N TYR A 342 9.16 9.62 14.33
CA TYR A 342 10.21 10.19 15.17
C TYR A 342 11.11 11.12 14.35
N VAL A 343 11.56 10.67 13.17
CA VAL A 343 12.39 11.45 12.26
C VAL A 343 11.63 12.67 11.75
N PHE A 344 10.39 12.52 11.29
CA PHE A 344 9.60 13.65 10.78
C PHE A 344 9.41 14.73 11.85
N ASN A 345 9.08 14.32 13.08
CA ASN A 345 8.96 15.24 14.19
C ASN A 345 10.29 15.93 14.53
N ALA A 346 11.42 15.23 14.47
CA ALA A 346 12.74 15.81 14.70
C ALA A 346 13.16 16.82 13.62
N GLN A 347 12.72 16.60 12.37
CA GLN A 347 12.99 17.48 11.23
C GLN A 347 11.99 18.65 11.10
N GLY A 348 10.96 18.72 11.97
CA GLY A 348 9.92 19.74 11.88
C GLY A 348 8.97 19.55 10.68
N GLU A 349 8.88 18.31 10.17
CA GLU A 349 8.15 17.97 8.96
C GLU A 349 6.68 17.66 9.25
N ALA A 350 5.80 18.09 8.35
CA ALA A 350 4.38 17.83 8.49
C ALA A 350 4.06 16.34 8.28
N LEU A 351 3.34 15.73 9.22
CA LEU A 351 2.90 14.33 9.12
C LEU A 351 1.99 14.05 7.91
N ALA A 352 1.30 15.09 7.45
CA ALA A 352 0.40 15.07 6.31
C ALA A 352 0.78 16.17 5.30
N GLY A 353 2.07 16.27 4.96
CA GLY A 353 2.62 17.34 4.13
C GLY A 353 1.93 17.49 2.78
N ARG A 354 1.56 16.39 2.12
CA ARG A 354 0.86 16.45 0.82
C ARG A 354 -0.60 16.82 0.99
N LEU A 355 -1.28 16.34 2.02
CA LEU A 355 -2.64 16.75 2.31
C LEU A 355 -2.71 18.26 2.61
N ASN A 356 -1.75 18.79 3.38
CA ASN A 356 -1.65 20.22 3.70
C ASN A 356 -1.38 21.09 2.46
N GLN A 357 -0.63 20.57 1.48
CA GLN A 357 -0.40 21.23 0.19
C GLN A 357 -1.56 21.06 -0.81
N SER A 358 -2.53 20.20 -0.50
CA SER A 358 -3.69 19.95 -1.35
C SER A 358 -4.87 20.84 -0.99
N ALA A 359 -5.88 20.91 -1.86
CA ALA A 359 -7.15 21.61 -1.61
C ALA A 359 -7.98 21.02 -0.44
N GLN A 360 -7.46 20.03 0.28
CA GLN A 360 -8.09 19.36 1.44
C GLN A 360 -7.29 19.63 2.73
N SER A 361 -6.78 20.86 2.88
CA SER A 361 -6.02 21.29 4.07
C SER A 361 -6.88 21.28 5.34
N GLY A 362 -6.25 21.47 6.51
CA GLY A 362 -6.99 21.62 7.78
C GLY A 362 -8.01 22.76 7.76
N GLU A 363 -7.77 23.80 6.96
CA GLU A 363 -8.69 24.91 6.74
C GLU A 363 -9.93 24.47 5.95
N PHE A 364 -9.75 23.63 4.93
CA PHE A 364 -10.87 23.03 4.21
C PHE A 364 -11.75 22.22 5.16
N ILE A 365 -11.17 21.35 5.98
CA ILE A 365 -11.90 20.55 6.98
C ILE A 365 -12.64 21.46 7.97
N ALA A 366 -11.98 22.52 8.46
CA ALA A 366 -12.62 23.49 9.35
C ALA A 366 -13.83 24.16 8.70
N ASN A 367 -13.71 24.56 7.43
CA ASN A 367 -14.80 25.16 6.66
C ASN A 367 -15.96 24.18 6.40
N VAL A 368 -15.68 22.88 6.20
CA VAL A 368 -16.71 21.84 6.12
C VAL A 368 -17.44 21.70 7.44
N LEU A 369 -16.71 21.59 8.55
CA LEU A 369 -17.26 21.42 9.89
C LEU A 369 -18.07 22.64 10.35
N SER A 370 -17.69 23.84 9.92
CA SER A 370 -18.41 25.08 10.22
C SER A 370 -19.59 25.35 9.30
N GLY A 371 -19.86 24.48 8.31
CA GLY A 371 -20.94 24.66 7.33
C GLY A 371 -20.69 25.77 6.31
N ASN A 372 -19.44 26.25 6.20
CA ASN A 372 -19.04 27.32 5.31
C ASN A 372 -18.63 26.83 3.90
N GLN A 373 -18.57 25.51 3.69
CA GLN A 373 -18.31 24.93 2.36
C GLN A 373 -19.63 24.66 1.62
N PRO A 374 -19.79 25.17 0.39
CA PRO A 374 -20.93 24.81 -0.45
C PRO A 374 -21.00 23.30 -0.69
N ILE A 375 -22.21 22.73 -0.55
CA ILE A 375 -22.44 21.28 -0.79
C ILE A 375 -22.04 20.90 -2.22
N ASP A 376 -22.29 21.77 -3.19
CA ASP A 376 -21.95 21.53 -4.58
C ASP A 376 -20.43 21.36 -4.79
N ASP A 377 -19.62 22.11 -4.06
CA ASP A 377 -18.16 22.01 -4.12
C ASP A 377 -17.68 20.72 -3.46
N LEU A 378 -18.30 20.31 -2.34
CA LEU A 378 -18.02 19.03 -1.70
C LEU A 378 -18.35 17.84 -2.61
N VAL A 379 -19.54 17.88 -3.24
CA VAL A 379 -19.97 16.86 -4.19
C VAL A 379 -19.02 16.82 -5.39
N ARG A 380 -18.65 17.98 -5.95
CA ARG A 380 -17.67 18.05 -7.05
C ARG A 380 -16.32 17.49 -6.64
N GLN A 381 -15.81 17.83 -5.47
CA GLN A 381 -14.49 17.40 -5.02
C GLN A 381 -14.45 15.90 -4.69
N ALA A 382 -15.54 15.33 -4.18
CA ALA A 382 -15.68 13.89 -3.95
C ALA A 382 -15.86 13.09 -5.26
N LEU A 383 -16.67 13.60 -6.18
CA LEU A 383 -16.99 12.89 -7.43
C LEU A 383 -15.92 13.04 -8.50
N THR A 384 -15.20 14.17 -8.57
CA THR A 384 -14.22 14.42 -9.63
C THR A 384 -13.13 13.35 -9.70
N PRO A 385 -12.48 12.93 -8.60
CA PRO A 385 -11.49 11.85 -8.64
C PRO A 385 -12.08 10.50 -9.07
N LEU A 386 -13.32 10.20 -8.66
CA LEU A 386 -14.00 8.95 -9.04
C LEU A 386 -14.35 8.95 -10.53
N LEU A 387 -14.82 10.09 -11.03
CA LEU A 387 -15.21 10.26 -12.43
C LEU A 387 -14.00 10.30 -13.37
N MET A 388 -12.82 10.75 -12.91
CA MET A 388 -11.60 10.73 -13.73
C MET A 388 -11.27 9.33 -14.27
N PHE A 389 -11.59 8.27 -13.54
CA PHE A 389 -11.34 6.91 -14.01
C PHE A 389 -12.27 6.45 -15.13
N VAL A 390 -13.46 7.04 -15.27
CA VAL A 390 -14.57 6.47 -16.06
C VAL A 390 -15.18 7.41 -17.09
N ASN A 391 -14.89 8.71 -16.97
CA ASN A 391 -15.63 9.77 -17.63
C ASN A 391 -14.79 10.64 -18.56
N ARG A 392 -13.48 10.77 -18.28
CA ARG A 392 -12.66 11.77 -18.96
C ARG A 392 -11.36 11.18 -19.46
N PRO A 393 -10.92 11.60 -20.67
CA PRO A 393 -9.53 11.47 -21.05
C PRO A 393 -8.65 12.11 -19.98
N GLU A 394 -7.46 11.57 -19.82
CA GLU A 394 -6.49 12.07 -18.86
C GLU A 394 -5.96 13.44 -19.34
N SER A 395 -5.95 14.44 -18.45
CA SER A 395 -5.75 15.85 -18.83
C SER A 395 -4.33 16.39 -18.58
N VAL A 396 -3.41 15.55 -18.08
CA VAL A 396 -2.07 15.95 -17.60
C VAL A 396 -0.96 15.17 -18.34
N ALA A 397 -1.29 14.45 -19.42
CA ALA A 397 -0.38 13.64 -20.24
C ALA A 397 0.35 12.49 -19.52
N TYR A 398 -0.16 12.00 -18.39
CA TYR A 398 0.28 10.75 -17.77
C TYR A 398 0.00 9.52 -18.65
N TYR A 399 -1.24 9.39 -19.11
CA TYR A 399 -1.73 8.25 -19.88
C TYR A 399 -1.72 8.55 -21.38
N GLY A 400 -1.90 9.83 -21.75
CA GLY A 400 -1.80 10.31 -23.13
C GLY A 400 -2.85 9.71 -24.08
N GLY A 401 -3.94 9.15 -23.55
CA GLY A 401 -5.01 8.52 -24.32
C GLY A 401 -6.29 9.37 -24.35
N ASP A 402 -7.03 9.29 -25.45
CA ASP A 402 -8.30 10.02 -25.66
C ASP A 402 -9.51 9.35 -24.96
N GLN A 403 -9.25 8.43 -24.04
CA GLN A 403 -10.26 7.62 -23.37
C GLN A 403 -10.06 7.64 -21.85
N PRO A 404 -11.13 7.43 -21.05
CA PRO A 404 -11.00 7.23 -19.62
C PRO A 404 -10.16 5.99 -19.28
N LEU A 405 -9.53 6.02 -18.10
CA LEU A 405 -8.64 4.96 -17.60
C LEU A 405 -9.32 3.58 -17.57
N ILE A 406 -10.63 3.57 -17.31
CA ILE A 406 -11.55 2.45 -17.39
C ILE A 406 -12.58 2.82 -18.44
N LEU A 407 -12.73 1.98 -19.47
CA LEU A 407 -13.73 2.20 -20.51
C LEU A 407 -15.12 2.25 -19.88
N THR A 408 -15.91 3.27 -20.21
CA THR A 408 -17.21 3.54 -19.58
C THR A 408 -18.15 2.33 -19.63
N GLY A 409 -18.10 1.52 -20.71
CA GLY A 409 -18.87 0.28 -20.84
C GLY A 409 -18.43 -0.87 -19.93
N ILE A 410 -17.19 -0.83 -19.42
CA ILE A 410 -16.63 -1.84 -18.50
C ILE A 410 -16.88 -1.46 -17.04
N VAL A 411 -17.21 -0.20 -16.74
CA VAL A 411 -17.43 0.31 -15.38
C VAL A 411 -18.40 -0.52 -14.55
N PRO A 412 -19.56 -0.98 -15.09
CA PRO A 412 -20.46 -1.82 -14.32
C PRO A 412 -19.82 -3.16 -13.91
N LEU A 413 -19.04 -3.77 -14.81
CA LEU A 413 -18.31 -5.02 -14.56
C LEU A 413 -17.19 -4.80 -13.53
N PHE A 414 -16.40 -3.73 -13.72
CA PHE A 414 -15.36 -3.33 -12.79
C PHE A 414 -15.89 -3.13 -11.37
N LEU A 415 -17.01 -2.42 -11.21
CA LEU A 415 -17.64 -2.21 -9.90
C LEU A 415 -18.30 -3.48 -9.34
N LEU A 416 -18.75 -4.37 -10.21
CA LEU A 416 -19.21 -5.72 -9.84
C LEU A 416 -18.07 -6.64 -9.36
N GLY A 417 -16.81 -6.28 -9.62
CA GLY A 417 -15.65 -7.14 -9.35
C GLY A 417 -15.51 -8.30 -10.35
N VAL A 418 -16.06 -8.14 -11.57
CA VAL A 418 -16.00 -9.08 -12.70
C VAL A 418 -15.14 -8.47 -13.80
#